data_AF-A0A7C1AXP1-F1
#
_entry.id   AF-A0A7C1AXP1-F1
#
_cell.length_a   1.000
_cell.length_b   1.000
_cell.length_c   1.000
_cell.angle_alpha   90.00
_cell.angle_beta   90.00
_cell.angle_gamma   90.00
#
_symmetry.space_group_name_H-M   'P 1'
#
loop_
_entity.id
_entity.type
_entity.pdbx_description
1 polymer ?
#
loop_
_entity_poly.entity_id
_entity_poly.type
_entity_poly.pdbx_seq_one_letter_code
_entity_poly.pdbx_strand_id
1 'polypeptide(L)'
;MEATLGQTLATWGVGDGCYLVVPLYGSSTLRDFAGVVVDGFGMTPYYYPWTNDLGVMAGVYLGKETNRLSLHLGEYEELKKLSFDPYVALRDAYFQYRRKHFTSPGTMWE
;
A
#
# COMPACT_ATOMS: atom_id res chain seq x y z
N MET A 1 -4.42 12.65 0.42
CA MET A 1 -4.20 11.28 -0.08
C MET A 1 -3.38 11.41 -1.35
N GLU A 2 -2.27 10.68 -1.47
CA GLU A 2 -1.40 10.72 -2.65
C GLU A 2 -2.04 9.89 -3.77
N ALA A 3 -2.28 10.49 -4.93
CA ALA A 3 -2.77 9.78 -6.10
C ALA A 3 -1.61 8.94 -6.68
N THR A 4 -1.68 7.62 -6.52
CA THR A 4 -0.71 6.70 -7.11
C THR A 4 -1.15 6.27 -8.50
N LEU A 5 -0.20 5.94 -9.36
CA LEU A 5 -0.47 5.43 -10.70
C LEU A 5 -1.34 4.15 -10.62
N GLY A 6 -1.10 3.29 -9.63
CA GLY A 6 -1.90 2.08 -9.40
C GLY A 6 -3.39 2.37 -9.14
N GLN A 7 -3.71 3.42 -8.38
CA GLN A 7 -5.11 3.85 -8.18
C GLN A 7 -5.71 4.48 -9.44
N THR A 8 -4.90 5.21 -10.20
CA THR A 8 -5.34 5.81 -11.47
C THR A 8 -5.67 4.73 -12.50
N LEU A 9 -4.86 3.67 -12.59
CA LEU A 9 -5.16 2.52 -13.43
C LEU A 9 -6.41 1.76 -12.94
N ALA A 10 -6.66 1.73 -11.63
CA ALA A 10 -7.87 1.13 -11.07
C ALA A 10 -9.14 1.84 -11.54
N THR A 11 -9.16 3.19 -11.55
CA THR A 11 -10.31 3.95 -12.04
C THR A 11 -10.50 3.82 -13.54
N TRP A 12 -9.44 3.52 -14.29
CA TRP A 12 -9.47 3.24 -15.73
C TRP A 12 -9.86 1.78 -16.07
N GLY A 13 -10.21 0.98 -15.06
CA GLY A 13 -10.71 -0.38 -15.25
C GLY A 13 -9.63 -1.45 -15.39
N VAL A 14 -8.35 -1.13 -15.10
CA VAL A 14 -7.30 -2.15 -15.03
C VAL A 14 -7.50 -2.98 -13.77
N GLY A 15 -7.69 -4.29 -13.93
CA GLY A 15 -7.86 -5.21 -12.80
C GLY A 15 -6.65 -5.25 -11.86
N ASP A 16 -6.87 -5.66 -10.62
CA ASP A 16 -5.82 -5.76 -9.59
C ASP A 16 -4.71 -6.77 -9.97
N GLY A 17 -5.04 -7.80 -10.75
CA GLY A 17 -4.10 -8.87 -11.12
C GLY A 17 -3.80 -9.80 -9.95
N CYS A 18 -2.56 -10.30 -9.86
CA CYS A 18 -2.15 -11.21 -8.78
C CYS A 18 -1.97 -10.46 -7.46
N TYR A 19 -2.51 -11.00 -6.38
CA TYR A 19 -2.20 -10.57 -5.01
C TYR A 19 -0.84 -11.13 -4.59
N LEU A 20 0.00 -10.27 -4.03
CA LEU A 20 1.36 -10.62 -3.62
C LEU A 20 1.75 -9.86 -2.35
N VAL A 21 2.53 -10.52 -1.51
CA VAL A 21 3.10 -9.90 -0.30
C VAL A 21 4.54 -9.54 -0.61
N VAL A 22 4.78 -8.25 -0.79
CA VAL A 22 6.11 -7.72 -1.10
C VAL A 22 6.94 -7.69 0.17
N PRO A 23 8.19 -8.19 0.15
CA PRO A 23 9.11 -8.03 1.28
C PRO A 23 9.27 -6.55 1.65
N LEU A 24 9.20 -6.22 2.94
CA LEU A 24 9.31 -4.86 3.51
C LEU A 24 8.15 -3.89 3.23
N TYR A 25 7.39 -4.06 2.13
CA TYR A 25 6.27 -3.18 1.77
C TYR A 25 4.90 -3.74 2.21
N GLY A 26 4.77 -5.07 2.31
CA GLY A 26 3.54 -5.73 2.78
C GLY A 26 2.59 -6.17 1.67
N SER A 27 1.29 -6.21 1.97
CA SER A 27 0.25 -6.69 1.06
C SER A 27 0.03 -5.74 -0.12
N SER A 28 0.14 -6.25 -1.35
CA SER A 28 -0.04 -5.47 -2.57
C SER A 28 -0.60 -6.30 -3.72
N THR A 29 -0.95 -5.64 -4.81
CA THR A 29 -1.37 -6.26 -6.07
C THR A 29 -0.30 -6.03 -7.13
N LEU A 30 -0.28 -6.85 -8.19
CA LEU A 30 0.67 -6.65 -9.29
C LEU A 30 0.55 -5.26 -9.91
N ARG A 31 -0.69 -4.77 -10.10
CA ARG A 31 -0.96 -3.42 -10.64
C ARG A 31 -0.42 -2.34 -9.70
N ASP A 32 -0.73 -2.46 -8.40
CA ASP A 32 -0.34 -1.43 -7.44
C ASP A 32 1.16 -1.44 -7.17
N PHE A 33 1.80 -2.60 -7.14
CA PHE A 33 3.25 -2.71 -7.02
C PHE A 33 3.96 -2.08 -8.21
N ALA A 34 3.52 -2.36 -9.44
CA ALA A 34 4.05 -1.71 -10.64
C ALA A 34 3.85 -0.17 -10.58
N GLY A 35 2.68 0.28 -10.11
CA GLY A 35 2.41 1.71 -9.90
C GLY A 35 3.35 2.36 -8.90
N VAL A 36 3.56 1.74 -7.74
CA VAL A 36 4.48 2.23 -6.70
C VAL A 36 5.93 2.29 -7.18
N VAL A 37 6.37 1.28 -7.93
CA VAL A 37 7.72 1.28 -8.53
C VAL A 37 7.85 2.43 -9.52
N VAL A 38 6.91 2.60 -10.44
CA VAL A 38 6.96 3.69 -11.43
C VAL A 38 6.89 5.06 -10.75
N ASP A 39 6.03 5.24 -9.75
CA ASP A 39 5.91 6.50 -9.00
C ASP A 39 7.20 6.83 -8.24
N GLY A 40 7.84 5.82 -7.66
CA GLY A 40 9.13 5.95 -6.96
C GLY A 40 10.31 6.28 -7.88
N PHE A 41 10.31 5.76 -9.12
CA PHE A 41 11.40 6.02 -10.08
C PHE A 41 11.18 7.27 -10.95
N GLY A 42 9.94 7.68 -11.22
CA GLY A 42 9.64 8.61 -12.31
C GLY A 42 8.81 9.85 -11.97
N MET A 43 8.01 9.87 -10.90
CA MET A 43 6.95 10.89 -10.76
C MET A 43 6.81 11.55 -9.38
N THR A 44 7.51 11.09 -8.33
CA THR A 44 7.33 11.65 -6.99
C THR A 44 8.47 12.60 -6.59
N PRO A 45 8.20 13.90 -6.34
CA PRO A 45 9.15 14.81 -5.68
C PRO A 45 9.49 14.37 -4.25
N TYR A 46 8.70 13.46 -3.68
CA TYR A 46 8.79 13.02 -2.29
C TYR A 46 9.91 11.99 -2.06
N TYR A 47 10.26 11.21 -3.11
CA TYR A 47 11.45 10.36 -3.17
C TYR A 47 12.64 11.07 -3.83
N TYR A 48 12.54 12.37 -4.10
CA TYR A 48 13.70 13.17 -4.41
C TYR A 48 13.91 14.11 -3.23
N PRO A 49 14.45 13.63 -2.09
CA PRO A 49 14.97 14.58 -1.13
C PRO A 49 15.97 15.47 -1.88
N TRP A 50 16.21 16.67 -1.38
CA TRP A 50 17.23 17.60 -1.88
C TRP A 50 18.67 17.02 -1.95
N THR A 51 18.84 15.71 -1.77
CA THR A 51 20.05 14.91 -1.79
C THR A 51 19.85 13.64 -2.64
N ASN A 52 20.72 13.37 -3.62
CA ASN A 52 20.75 12.10 -4.40
C ASN A 52 21.25 10.89 -3.58
N ASP A 53 21.12 10.94 -2.24
CA ASP A 53 21.61 9.90 -1.33
C ASP A 53 20.52 8.87 -1.04
N LEU A 54 20.71 7.67 -1.58
CA LEU A 54 19.82 6.53 -1.39
C LEU A 54 19.69 6.13 0.09
N GLY A 55 20.73 6.34 0.91
CA GLY A 55 20.72 6.03 2.34
C GLY A 55 19.79 6.94 3.12
N VAL A 56 19.77 8.23 2.80
CA VAL A 56 18.85 9.21 3.44
C VAL A 56 17.40 8.89 3.10
N MET A 57 17.11 8.58 1.83
CA MET A 57 15.77 8.17 1.41
C MET A 57 15.29 6.90 2.11
N ALA A 58 16.14 5.88 2.14
CA ALA A 58 15.83 4.63 2.83
C ALA A 58 15.61 4.88 4.32
N GLY A 59 16.42 5.73 4.96
CA GLY A 59 16.27 6.10 6.36
C GLY A 59 14.95 6.81 6.67
N VAL A 60 14.54 7.77 5.84
CA VAL A 60 13.25 8.47 6.01
C VAL A 60 12.08 7.52 5.79
N TYR A 61 12.14 6.68 4.76
CA TYR A 61 11.10 5.68 4.48
C TYR A 61 10.97 4.68 5.65
N LEU A 62 12.09 4.09 6.07
CA LEU A 62 12.11 3.14 7.19
C LEU A 62 11.65 3.79 8.50
N GLY A 63 12.03 5.05 8.76
CA GLY A 63 11.59 5.78 9.93
C GLY A 63 10.09 5.99 9.96
N LYS A 64 9.50 6.39 8.83
CA LYS A 64 8.03 6.53 8.69
C LYS A 64 7.32 5.19 8.86
N GLU A 65 7.82 4.14 8.23
CA GLU A 65 7.20 2.82 8.29
C GLU A 65 7.29 2.23 9.71
N THR A 66 8.43 2.40 10.39
CA THR A 66 8.60 1.99 11.79
C THR A 66 7.63 2.72 12.70
N ASN A 67 7.45 4.04 12.52
CA ASN A 67 6.50 4.82 13.29
C ASN A 67 5.04 4.45 13.00
N ARG A 68 4.73 3.99 11.79
CA ARG A 68 3.40 3.47 11.45
C ARG A 68 3.16 2.13 12.13
N LEU A 69 4.13 1.22 12.05
CA LEU A 69 4.06 -0.11 12.64
C LEU A 69 3.93 -0.07 14.17
N SER A 70 4.55 0.90 14.84
CA SER A 70 4.44 1.05 16.30
C SER A 70 3.01 1.30 16.78
N LEU A 71 2.14 1.89 15.95
CA LEU A 71 0.74 2.16 16.26
C LEU A 71 -0.16 0.91 16.11
N HIS A 72 0.31 -0.10 15.38
CA HIS A 72 -0.44 -1.32 15.06
C HIS A 72 0.26 -2.58 15.62
N LEU A 73 1.10 -2.38 16.63
CA LEU A 73 1.90 -3.44 17.22
C LEU A 73 0.98 -4.43 17.95
N GLY A 74 0.81 -5.63 17.38
CA GLY A 74 -0.03 -6.70 17.95
C GLY A 74 -1.23 -7.10 17.09
N GLU A 75 -1.71 -6.23 16.19
CA GLU A 75 -2.84 -6.53 15.30
C GLU A 75 -2.56 -7.74 14.40
N TYR A 76 -1.31 -7.86 13.91
CA TYR A 76 -0.88 -9.01 13.13
C TYR A 76 -0.93 -10.32 13.94
N GLU A 77 -0.50 -10.28 15.20
CA GLU A 77 -0.45 -11.46 16.07
C GLU A 77 -1.87 -11.90 16.46
N GLU A 78 -2.77 -10.96 16.68
CA GLU A 78 -4.20 -11.22 16.90
C GLU A 78 -4.85 -11.83 15.66
N LEU A 79 -4.62 -11.24 14.48
CA LEU A 79 -5.16 -11.75 13.22
C LEU A 79 -4.68 -13.18 12.96
N LYS A 80 -3.41 -13.48 13.23
CA LYS A 80 -2.83 -14.82 13.11
C LYS A 80 -3.43 -15.82 14.11
N LYS A 81 -3.76 -15.40 15.33
CA LYS A 81 -4.39 -16.26 16.34
C LYS A 81 -5.85 -16.58 16.04
N LEU A 82 -6.56 -15.64 15.41
CA LEU A 82 -7.99 -15.75 15.12
C LEU A 82 -8.28 -16.47 13.79
N SER A 83 -7.31 -16.54 12.88
CA SER A 83 -7.48 -17.10 11.54
C SER A 83 -6.88 -18.50 11.41
N PHE A 84 -7.61 -19.39 10.74
CA PHE A 84 -7.12 -20.72 10.36
C PHE A 84 -6.08 -20.65 9.25
N ASP A 85 -6.28 -19.74 8.28
CA ASP A 85 -5.30 -19.39 7.24
C ASP A 85 -5.01 -17.88 7.29
N PRO A 86 -3.87 -17.48 7.88
CA PRO A 86 -3.48 -16.07 7.99
C PRO A 86 -3.27 -15.38 6.64
N TYR A 87 -2.86 -16.12 5.60
CA TYR A 87 -2.58 -15.54 4.30
C TYR A 87 -3.88 -15.16 3.58
N VAL A 88 -4.85 -16.06 3.58
CA VAL A 88 -6.17 -15.80 2.99
C VAL A 88 -6.88 -14.68 3.75
N ALA A 89 -6.82 -14.70 5.10
CA ALA A 89 -7.39 -13.65 5.93
C ALA A 89 -6.79 -12.26 5.62
N LEU A 90 -5.47 -12.17 5.47
CA LEU A 90 -4.78 -10.93 5.08
C LEU A 90 -5.18 -10.46 3.68
N ARG A 91 -5.26 -11.38 2.72
CA ARG A 91 -5.68 -11.07 1.34
C ARG A 91 -7.10 -10.50 1.31
N ASP A 92 -8.02 -11.13 2.01
CA ASP A 92 -9.42 -10.70 2.04
C ASP A 92 -9.56 -9.36 2.78
N ALA A 93 -8.83 -9.17 3.87
CA ALA A 93 -8.76 -7.89 4.58
C ALA A 93 -8.19 -6.78 3.68
N TYR A 94 -7.14 -7.06 2.92
CA TYR A 94 -6.55 -6.13 1.95
C TYR A 94 -7.57 -5.69 0.90
N PHE A 95 -8.28 -6.62 0.27
CA PHE A 95 -9.30 -6.27 -0.73
C PHE A 95 -10.51 -5.55 -0.14
N GLN A 96 -10.92 -5.90 1.09
CA GLN A 96 -11.97 -5.17 1.81
C GLN A 96 -11.55 -3.73 2.10
N TYR A 97 -10.33 -3.54 2.60
CA TYR A 97 -9.74 -2.22 2.83
C TYR A 97 -9.72 -1.41 1.53
N ARG A 98 -9.21 -1.98 0.43
CA ARG A 98 -9.16 -1.31 -0.89
C ARG A 98 -10.54 -0.93 -1.40
N ARG A 99 -11.51 -1.83 -1.38
CA ARG A 99 -12.90 -1.53 -1.81
C ARG A 99 -13.50 -0.38 -1.03
N LYS A 100 -13.35 -0.37 0.30
CA LYS A 100 -13.84 0.71 1.17
C LYS A 100 -13.30 2.08 0.76
N HIS A 101 -12.06 2.13 0.28
CA HIS A 101 -11.43 3.38 -0.16
C HIS A 101 -11.91 3.84 -1.55
N PHE A 102 -12.29 2.91 -2.44
CA PHE A 102 -12.92 3.25 -3.72
C PHE A 102 -14.40 3.65 -3.58
N THR A 103 -15.12 3.04 -2.63
CA THR A 103 -16.56 3.27 -2.42
C THR A 103 -16.88 4.36 -1.40
N SER A 104 -15.88 5.05 -0.84
CA SER A 104 -16.09 6.17 0.06
C SER A 104 -15.73 7.52 -0.59
N PRO A 105 -16.44 7.97 -1.64
CA PRO A 105 -16.76 9.38 -1.77
C PRO A 105 -17.98 9.62 -0.86
N GLY A 106 -17.89 10.46 0.16
CA GLY A 106 -19.11 11.18 0.51
C GLY A 106 -19.59 11.86 -0.78
N THR A 107 -20.86 11.67 -1.16
CA THR A 107 -21.52 12.38 -2.28
C THR A 107 -20.90 12.18 -3.66
N MET A 108 -21.44 11.24 -4.44
CA MET A 108 -21.53 11.42 -5.90
C MET A 108 -22.96 11.02 -6.29
N TRP A 109 -23.88 12.00 -6.18
CA TRP A 109 -25.31 11.99 -6.55
C TRP A 109 -26.37 11.76 -5.44
N GLU A 110 -26.19 12.38 -4.27
CA GLU A 110 -27.25 13.20 -3.65
C GLU A 110 -26.67 14.56 -3.29
#